data_AF-K1U684-F1
#
_entry.id   AF-K1U684-F1
#
_cell.length_a   1.000
_cell.length_b   1.000
_cell.length_c   1.000
_cell.angle_alpha   90.00
_cell.angle_beta   90.00
_cell.angle_gamma   90.00
#
_symmetry.space_group_name_H-M   'P 1'
#
loop_
_entity.id
_entity.type
_entity.pdbx_description
1 polymer ?
#
loop_
_entity_poly.entity_id
_entity_poly.type
_entity_poly.pdbx_seq_one_letter_code
_entity_poly.pdbx_strand_id
1 'polypeptide(L)'
;YTEGQLSRLKALGADFLYVEDEREELSFDVSAVDAVVCNGLFLYNDIKKFENLKFIQLTSAGLDRVPSEYIKNKNISLFNARGVYSVPMAEFAVLGTLLIYKKSFFFRENQKNHVWTKKTGSFLSFAERPF
;
A
#
# COMPACT_ATOMS: atom_id res chain seq x y z
N TYR A 1 11.84 -10.87 -3.46
CA TYR A 1 12.60 -10.65 -4.71
C TYR A 1 12.73 -11.96 -5.45
N THR A 2 12.69 -11.94 -6.79
CA THR A 2 12.96 -13.14 -7.60
C THR A 2 14.46 -13.45 -7.58
N GLU A 3 14.84 -14.73 -7.61
CA GLU A 3 16.26 -15.15 -7.57
C GLU A 3 17.13 -14.42 -8.61
N GLY A 4 16.63 -14.23 -9.83
CA GLY A 4 17.37 -13.52 -10.89
C GLY A 4 17.65 -12.04 -10.59
N GLN A 5 16.83 -11.35 -9.79
CA GLN A 5 17.08 -9.98 -9.37
C GLN A 5 18.19 -9.91 -8.33
N LEU A 6 18.18 -10.85 -7.37
CA LEU A 6 19.21 -10.97 -6.34
C LEU A 6 20.57 -11.32 -6.95
N SER A 7 20.61 -12.21 -7.94
CA SER A 7 21.84 -12.55 -8.67
C SER A 7 22.45 -11.34 -9.39
N ARG A 8 21.63 -10.48 -10.00
CA ARG A 8 22.12 -9.26 -10.65
C ARG A 8 22.73 -8.28 -9.68
N LEU A 9 22.10 -8.10 -8.52
CA LEU A 9 22.61 -7.17 -7.54
C LEU A 9 23.87 -7.70 -6.84
N LYS A 10 23.96 -9.02 -6.59
CA LYS A 10 25.22 -9.65 -6.13
C LYS A 10 26.35 -9.46 -7.14
N ALA A 11 26.07 -9.56 -8.45
CA ALA A 11 27.06 -9.32 -9.49
C ALA A 11 27.56 -7.86 -9.54
N LEU A 12 26.80 -6.91 -8.99
CA LEU A 12 27.19 -5.51 -8.84
C LEU A 12 27.98 -5.24 -7.54
N GLY A 13 28.26 -6.29 -6.74
CA GLY A 13 29.01 -6.19 -5.49
C GLY A 13 28.16 -5.77 -4.28
N ALA A 14 26.84 -5.88 -4.36
CA ALA A 14 25.97 -5.60 -3.21
C ALA A 14 25.85 -6.81 -2.28
N ASP A 15 26.09 -6.59 -1.00
CA ASP A 15 25.81 -7.55 0.07
C ASP A 15 24.37 -7.41 0.57
N PHE A 16 23.73 -8.55 0.84
CA PHE A 16 22.33 -8.61 1.26
C PHE A 16 22.22 -9.07 2.71
N LEU A 17 21.63 -8.21 3.53
CA LEU A 17 21.16 -8.57 4.87
C LEU A 17 19.64 -8.73 4.78
N TYR A 18 19.14 -9.88 5.24
CA TYR A 18 17.72 -10.17 5.24
C TYR A 18 17.22 -10.29 6.68
N VAL A 19 16.11 -9.62 6.95
CA VAL A 19 15.41 -9.64 8.23
C VAL A 19 13.99 -10.04 7.92
N GLU A 20 13.55 -11.18 8.47
CA GLU A 20 12.19 -11.69 8.24
C GLU A 20 11.14 -10.87 8.99
N ASP A 21 11.41 -10.53 10.26
CA ASP A 21 10.52 -9.73 11.08
C ASP A 21 11.16 -8.38 11.42
N GLU A 22 10.60 -7.31 10.86
CA GLU A 22 11.01 -5.93 11.09
C GLU A 22 10.82 -5.47 12.56
N ARG A 23 10.14 -6.26 13.39
CA ARG A 23 9.91 -6.00 14.82
C ARG A 23 11.00 -6.55 15.73
N GLU A 24 11.83 -7.46 15.23
CA GLU A 24 12.94 -8.02 16.00
C GLU A 24 14.13 -7.06 16.03
N GLU A 25 14.93 -7.18 17.08
CA GLU A 25 16.12 -6.37 17.25
C GLU A 25 17.19 -6.82 16.24
N LEU A 26 17.73 -5.86 15.49
CA LEU A 26 18.70 -6.14 14.44
C LEU A 26 19.99 -6.65 15.08
N SER A 27 20.32 -7.93 14.86
CA SER A 27 21.47 -8.61 15.47
C SER A 27 22.81 -8.30 14.78
N PHE A 28 22.81 -7.42 13.78
CA PHE A 28 23.98 -7.06 12.97
C PHE A 28 24.21 -5.56 13.01
N ASP A 29 25.44 -5.15 12.69
CA ASP A 29 25.79 -3.74 12.62
C ASP A 29 25.08 -3.06 11.44
N VAL A 30 24.15 -2.17 11.78
CA VAL A 30 23.36 -1.39 10.82
C VAL A 30 24.09 -0.13 10.34
N SER A 31 25.21 0.22 10.96
CA SER A 31 25.96 1.45 10.67
C SER A 31 26.55 1.44 9.25
N ALA A 32 26.91 0.26 8.74
CA ALA A 32 27.46 0.06 7.41
C ALA A 32 26.41 -0.03 6.29
N VAL A 33 25.11 0.04 6.60
CA VAL A 33 24.04 -0.16 5.61
C VAL A 33 23.83 1.10 4.78
N ASP A 34 24.11 1.01 3.48
CA ASP A 34 23.90 2.10 2.52
C ASP A 34 22.43 2.24 2.06
N ALA A 35 21.68 1.13 2.01
CA ALA A 35 20.34 1.07 1.43
C ALA A 35 19.41 0.14 2.22
N VAL A 36 18.17 0.57 2.46
CA VAL A 36 17.15 -0.22 3.17
C VAL A 36 15.90 -0.36 2.31
N VAL A 37 15.35 -1.57 2.26
CA VAL A 37 14.03 -1.84 1.67
C VAL A 37 13.13 -2.38 2.78
N CYS A 38 12.08 -1.65 3.14
CA CYS A 38 11.23 -2.01 4.27
C CYS A 38 9.79 -1.53 4.11
N ASN A 39 8.87 -2.05 4.92
CA ASN A 39 7.50 -1.54 5.03
C ASN A 39 7.31 -0.65 6.26
N GLY A 40 7.90 -1.02 7.40
CA GLY A 40 7.71 -0.38 8.70
C GLY A 40 8.89 -0.54 9.67
N LEU A 41 10.07 -0.94 9.20
CA LEU A 41 11.27 -1.14 10.02
C LEU A 41 11.58 0.03 10.96
N PHE A 42 11.42 1.25 10.47
CA PHE A 42 11.71 2.48 11.23
C PHE A 42 10.67 2.82 12.31
N LEU A 43 9.59 2.04 12.45
CA LEU A 43 8.67 2.14 13.58
C LEU A 43 9.23 1.46 14.84
N TYR A 44 10.07 0.45 14.66
CA TYR A 44 10.63 -0.37 15.74
C TYR A 44 12.13 -0.13 15.93
N ASN A 45 12.81 0.33 14.88
CA ASN A 45 14.24 0.60 14.87
C ASN A 45 14.52 2.08 14.63
N ASP A 46 15.34 2.69 15.48
CA ASP A 46 15.71 4.09 15.31
C ASP A 46 16.58 4.27 14.05
N ILE A 47 16.11 5.11 13.13
CA ILE A 47 16.82 5.48 11.90
C ILE A 47 18.21 6.07 12.19
N LYS A 48 18.43 6.64 13.38
CA LYS A 48 19.72 7.22 13.77
C LYS A 48 20.83 6.20 13.89
N LYS A 49 20.51 4.92 14.09
CA LYS A 49 21.50 3.83 14.11
C LYS A 49 22.12 3.59 12.72
N PHE A 50 21.47 4.04 11.65
CA PHE A 50 21.91 3.84 10.27
C PHE A 50 22.74 5.04 9.79
N GLU A 51 24.01 5.10 10.17
CA GLU A 51 24.86 6.26 9.94
C GLU A 51 25.17 6.54 8.45
N ASN A 52 25.35 5.48 7.64
CA ASN A 52 25.72 5.57 6.23
C ASN A 52 24.53 5.46 5.26
N LEU A 53 23.30 5.53 5.76
CA LEU A 53 22.10 5.34 4.96
C LEU A 53 21.96 6.42 3.90
N LYS A 54 21.96 6.03 2.62
CA LYS A 54 21.78 6.92 1.47
C LYS A 54 20.40 6.78 0.83
N PHE A 55 19.82 5.58 0.94
CA PHE A 55 18.62 5.21 0.18
C PHE A 55 17.63 4.40 1.01
N ILE A 56 16.34 4.75 0.91
CA ILE A 56 15.24 4.00 1.52
C ILE A 56 14.17 3.73 0.45
N GLN A 57 13.82 2.46 0.25
CA GLN A 57 12.69 2.05 -0.57
C GLN A 57 11.58 1.47 0.30
N LEU A 58 10.42 2.11 0.27
CA LEU A 58 9.21 1.59 0.87
C LEU A 58 8.50 0.65 -0.10
N THR A 59 8.06 -0.50 0.42
CA THR A 59 7.24 -1.47 -0.32
C THR A 59 5.76 -1.08 -0.37
N SER A 60 5.35 -0.08 0.42
CA SER A 60 4.00 0.47 0.44
C SER A 60 3.96 1.92 -0.09
N ALA A 61 2.75 2.42 -0.36
CA ALA A 61 2.54 3.79 -0.82
C ALA A 61 2.57 4.82 0.32
N GLY A 62 2.39 4.37 1.57
CA GLY A 62 2.29 5.23 2.75
C GLY A 62 3.66 5.72 3.20
N LEU A 63 3.75 7.01 3.51
CA LEU A 63 4.96 7.66 4.06
C LEU A 63 4.89 7.81 5.58
N ASP A 64 3.77 7.46 6.20
CA ASP A 64 3.51 7.68 7.63
C ASP A 64 4.42 6.87 8.56
N ARG A 65 5.07 5.83 8.01
CA ARG A 65 5.90 4.89 8.76
C ARG A 65 7.38 5.26 8.82
N VAL A 66 7.74 6.44 8.29
CA VAL A 66 9.13 6.90 8.26
C VAL A 66 9.27 8.33 8.79
N PRO A 67 10.34 8.64 9.54
CA PRO A 67 10.60 9.98 10.04
C PRO A 67 11.05 10.90 8.90
N SER A 68 10.09 11.48 8.19
CA SER A 68 10.32 12.29 6.98
C SER A 68 11.22 13.51 7.20
N GLU A 69 11.20 14.08 8.40
CA GLU A 69 12.02 15.24 8.76
C GLU A 69 13.50 14.85 8.88
N TYR A 70 13.79 13.71 9.52
CA TYR A 70 15.14 13.18 9.62
C TYR A 70 15.73 12.84 8.24
N ILE A 71 14.93 12.16 7.40
CA ILE A 71 15.31 11.77 6.04
C ILE A 71 15.70 13.00 5.21
N LYS A 72 14.90 14.07 5.27
CA LYS A 72 15.19 15.33 4.58
C LYS A 72 16.47 15.98 5.09
N ASN A 73 16.65 16.06 6.41
CA ASN A 73 17.82 16.71 7.02
C ASN A 73 19.14 15.97 6.72
N LYS A 74 19.09 14.64 6.59
CA LYS A 74 20.24 13.80 6.25
C LYS A 74 20.43 13.59 4.75
N ASN A 75 19.60 14.22 3.91
CA ASN A 75 19.63 14.09 2.45
C ASN A 75 19.53 12.64 1.95
N ILE A 76 18.72 11.84 2.65
CA ILE A 76 18.47 10.42 2.31
C ILE A 76 17.41 10.37 1.21
N SER A 77 17.68 9.61 0.15
CA SER A 77 16.71 9.46 -0.94
C SER A 77 15.62 8.46 -0.56
N LEU A 78 14.37 8.93 -0.51
CA LEU A 78 13.20 8.11 -0.16
C LEU A 78 12.35 7.83 -1.38
N PHE A 79 12.13 6.55 -1.66
CA PHE A 79 11.27 6.06 -2.72
C PHE A 79 10.14 5.24 -2.12
N ASN A 80 8.94 5.37 -2.67
CA ASN A 80 7.78 4.60 -2.24
C ASN A 80 7.10 3.95 -3.44
N ALA A 81 6.20 3.02 -3.17
CA ALA A 81 5.33 2.42 -4.18
C ALA A 81 4.16 3.36 -4.53
N ARG A 82 4.43 4.64 -4.83
CA ARG A 82 3.39 5.59 -5.23
C ARG A 82 2.87 5.23 -6.62
N GLY A 83 1.56 5.16 -6.76
CA GLY A 83 0.90 4.96 -8.06
C GLY A 83 0.64 3.50 -8.44
N VAL A 84 1.29 2.51 -7.82
CA VAL A 84 1.08 1.09 -8.17
C VAL A 84 -0.36 0.63 -7.90
N TYR A 85 -1.00 1.24 -6.89
CA TYR A 85 -2.39 0.93 -6.52
C TYR A 85 -3.43 1.80 -7.24
N SER A 86 -3.03 2.75 -8.08
CA SER A 86 -3.98 3.70 -8.69
C SER A 86 -5.03 3.00 -9.57
N VAL A 87 -4.59 2.10 -10.45
CA VAL A 87 -5.47 1.32 -11.33
C VAL A 87 -6.43 0.41 -10.54
N PRO A 88 -5.97 -0.49 -9.64
CA PRO A 88 -6.90 -1.36 -8.90
C PRO A 88 -7.84 -0.57 -7.97
N MET A 89 -7.42 0.58 -7.45
CA MET A 89 -8.29 1.45 -6.66
C MET A 89 -9.36 2.13 -7.52
N ALA A 90 -9.02 2.55 -8.74
CA ALA A 90 -10.00 3.09 -9.68
C ALA A 90 -11.04 2.03 -10.08
N GLU A 91 -10.60 0.81 -10.38
CA GLU A 91 -11.49 -0.32 -10.67
C GLU A 91 -12.44 -0.61 -9.49
N PHE A 92 -11.89 -0.66 -8.27
CA PHE A 92 -12.68 -0.89 -7.07
C PHE A 92 -13.72 0.21 -6.82
N ALA A 93 -13.34 1.48 -7.03
CA ALA A 93 -14.25 2.61 -6.87
C ALA A 93 -15.43 2.54 -7.87
N VAL A 94 -15.15 2.31 -9.16
CA VAL A 94 -16.19 2.17 -10.19
C VAL A 94 -17.11 0.98 -9.89
N LEU A 95 -16.54 -0.16 -9.52
CA LEU A 95 -17.31 -1.34 -9.10
C LEU A 95 -18.20 -1.03 -7.90
N GLY A 96 -17.65 -0.39 -6.86
CA GLY A 96 -18.39 0.00 -5.66
C GLY A 96 -19.60 0.89 -5.98
N THR A 97 -19.41 1.88 -6.85
CA THR A 97 -20.51 2.74 -7.33
C THR A 97 -21.59 1.95 -8.04
N LEU A 98 -21.21 1.04 -8.96
CA LEU A 98 -22.16 0.20 -9.68
C LEU A 98 -22.93 -0.75 -8.75
N LEU A 99 -22.25 -1.34 -7.76
CA LEU A 99 -22.87 -2.23 -6.78
C LEU A 99 -23.95 -1.51 -5.96
N ILE A 100 -23.66 -0.28 -5.51
CA ILE A 100 -24.61 0.58 -4.79
C ILE A 100 -25.77 0.96 -5.70
N TYR A 101 -25.49 1.45 -6.91
CA TYR A 101 -26.50 1.88 -7.88
C TYR A 101 -27.49 0.74 -8.22
N LYS A 102 -26.97 -0.47 -8.44
CA LYS A 102 -27.77 -1.66 -8.75
C LYS A 102 -28.38 -2.33 -7.51
N LYS A 103 -28.17 -1.79 -6.30
CA LYS A 103 -28.65 -2.39 -5.03
C LYS A 103 -28.21 -3.85 -4.91
N SER A 104 -26.99 -4.15 -5.36
CA SER A 104 -26.52 -5.53 -5.56
C SER A 104 -26.48 -6.32 -4.26
N PHE A 105 -26.20 -5.67 -3.13
CA PHE A 105 -26.23 -6.30 -1.81
C PHE A 105 -27.63 -6.77 -1.39
N PHE A 106 -28.68 -6.00 -1.72
CA PHE A 106 -30.07 -6.41 -1.47
C PHE A 106 -30.46 -7.64 -2.29
N PHE A 107 -30.12 -7.63 -3.59
CA PHE A 107 -30.41 -8.78 -4.46
C PHE A 107 -29.59 -10.02 -4.08
N ARG A 108 -28.33 -9.84 -3.65
CA ARG A 108 -27.49 -10.91 -3.13
C ARG A 108 -28.10 -11.58 -1.90
N GLU A 109 -28.65 -10.79 -0.97
CA GLU A 109 -29.28 -11.32 0.23
C GLU A 109 -30.61 -12.04 -0.09
N ASN A 110 -31.42 -11.47 -0.97
CA ASN A 110 -32.63 -12.13 -1.46
C ASN A 110 -32.34 -13.45 -2.18
N GLN A 111 -31.27 -13.50 -2.97
CA GLN A 111 -30.85 -14.73 -3.65
C GLN A 111 -30.47 -15.83 -2.65
N LYS A 112 -29.74 -15.49 -1.57
CA LYS A 112 -29.44 -16.45 -0.49
C LYS A 112 -30.70 -16.98 0.18
N ASN A 113 -31.70 -16.11 0.37
CA ASN A 113 -32.97 -16.46 1.00
C ASN A 113 -33.97 -17.11 0.03
N HIS A 114 -33.57 -17.41 -1.21
CA HIS A 114 -34.45 -17.95 -2.24
C HIS A 114 -35.71 -17.09 -2.47
N VAL A 115 -35.54 -15.76 -2.48
CA VAL A 115 -36.59 -14.79 -2.75
C VAL A 115 -36.29 -14.06 -4.06
N TRP A 116 -37.16 -14.19 -5.05
CA TRP A 116 -37.03 -13.51 -6.35
C TRP A 116 -38.05 -12.38 -6.46
N THR A 117 -37.66 -11.19 -6.03
CA THR A 117 -38.49 -9.98 -6.12
C THR A 117 -37.91 -9.02 -7.16
N LYS A 118 -38.74 -8.60 -8.13
CA LYS A 118 -38.38 -7.51 -9.05
C LYS A 118 -38.54 -6.19 -8.30
N LYS A 119 -37.43 -5.48 -8.08
CA LYS A 119 -37.46 -4.10 -7.59
C LYS A 119 -37.27 -3.16 -8.79
N THR A 120 -38.36 -2.92 -9.52
CA THR A 120 -38.38 -1.93 -10.61
C THR A 120 -38.54 -0.55 -9.99
N GLY A 121 -37.48 0.26 -9.99
CA GLY A 121 -37.56 1.61 -9.44
C GLY A 121 -36.42 2.49 -9.93
N SER A 122 -36.63 3.10 -11.10
CA SER A 122 -36.14 4.44 -11.45
C SER A 122 -36.92 4.96 -12.68
N PHE A 123 -38.22 5.16 -12.55
CA PHE A 123 -38.83 6.30 -13.23
C PHE A 123 -38.73 7.46 -12.25
N LEU A 124 -37.95 8.46 -12.61
CA LEU A 124 -37.99 9.79 -12.00
C LEU A 124 -39.42 10.31 -12.14
N SER A 125 -40.23 10.18 -11.09
CA SER A 125 -41.37 11.06 -10.91
C SER A 125 -40.78 12.39 -10.45
N PHE A 126 -40.51 13.27 -11.42
CA PHE A 126 -40.44 14.69 -11.15
C PHE A 126 -41.91 15.09 -10.85
N ALA A 127 -42.30 14.96 -9.58
CA ALA A 127 -43.60 15.44 -9.14
C ALA A 127 -43.62 16.95 -9.36
N GLU A 128 -44.40 17.38 -10.35
CA GLU A 128 -44.84 18.76 -10.50
C GLU A 128 -45.30 19.27 -9.14
N ARG A 129 -44.69 20.36 -8.66
CA ARG A 129 -45.22 21.10 -7.51
C ARG A 129 -46.41 21.92 -8.02
N PRO A 130 -47.63 21.75 -7.50
CA PRO A 130 -48.68 22.72 -7.74
C PRO A 130 -48.44 23.96 -6.87
N PHE A 131 -48.62 25.12 -7.49
CA PHE A 131 -48.90 26.40 -6.83
C PHE A 131 -50.26 26.35 -6.12
#